data_AF-A0A0B2WZ21-F1
#
_entry.id   AF-A0A0B2WZ21-F1
#
_cell.length_a   1.000
_cell.length_b   1.000
_cell.length_c   1.000
_cell.angle_alpha   90.00
_cell.angle_beta   90.00
_cell.angle_gamma   90.00
#
_symmetry.space_group_name_H-M   'P 1'
#
loop_
_entity.id
_entity.type
_entity.pdbx_description
1 polymer ?
#
loop_
_entity_poly.entity_id
_entity_poly.type
_entity_poly.pdbx_seq_one_letter_code
_entity_poly.pdbx_strand_id
1 'polypeptide(L)'
;MDMKAGKGLSAEERDEMKAELRERFQPAARSVPVSISGLTALANQRIEDAISRGQFRDLPRGKEMVRDARSDNPFIDTTEYIMNRMIQRQEIVPPWIEKQQELTKAARVFRERLRNDWKRHASKMIASKGGTLEEQMKRAAAFADAELACNPRYRSADQVAVSLNATHKPAMRDTASTAAHVGADSTPTEASDNVGSVNMVQRPFRDSAWEQSEKAYMNLSIQNLNKITRSYNLMAPELAKKPYFSLEGELSSCYADVAPLVANEIKVRTAGHKAAGKATPDGASSGSRLIDVFIGSDNVKIHLEGNEKAYGLKEWWRDFWRKE
;
A
#
# COMPACT_ATOMS: atom_id res chain seq x y z
N MET A 1 2.80 -1.50 -86.48
CA MET A 1 3.73 -2.12 -85.51
C MET A 1 5.11 -1.70 -85.94
N ASP A 2 5.88 -1.00 -85.11
CA ASP A 2 7.34 -0.96 -85.23
C ASP A 2 7.94 -0.59 -83.87
N MET A 3 8.96 -1.34 -83.47
CA MET A 3 9.40 -1.53 -82.10
C MET A 3 10.25 -0.35 -81.58
N LYS A 4 9.99 0.06 -80.34
CA LYS A 4 10.83 0.97 -79.55
C LYS A 4 12.21 0.33 -79.32
N ALA A 5 13.25 0.88 -79.94
CA ALA A 5 14.62 0.62 -79.52
C ALA A 5 14.86 1.26 -78.15
N GLY A 6 15.04 0.43 -77.12
CA GLY A 6 15.39 0.87 -75.78
C GLY A 6 16.76 1.56 -75.77
N LYS A 7 16.82 2.78 -75.21
CA LYS A 7 18.07 3.49 -74.96
C LYS A 7 18.86 2.69 -73.93
N GLY A 8 19.81 1.89 -74.40
CA GLY A 8 20.69 1.13 -73.54
C GLY A 8 21.52 2.05 -72.64
N LEU A 9 21.77 1.58 -71.41
CA LEU A 9 22.68 2.18 -70.42
C LEU A 9 23.95 2.75 -71.08
N SER A 10 24.42 3.91 -70.63
CA SER A 10 25.63 4.52 -71.18
C SER A 10 26.83 3.56 -71.05
N ALA A 11 27.83 3.71 -71.91
CA ALA A 11 28.98 2.80 -71.91
C ALA A 11 29.69 2.79 -70.54
N GLU A 12 29.83 3.96 -69.92
CA GLU A 12 30.44 4.12 -68.58
C GLU A 12 29.60 3.42 -67.50
N GLU A 13 28.29 3.64 -67.45
CA GLU A 13 27.42 2.95 -66.48
C GLU A 13 27.38 1.43 -66.70
N ARG A 14 27.49 0.96 -67.96
CA ARG A 14 27.59 -0.48 -68.26
C ARG A 14 28.91 -1.09 -67.82
N ASP A 15 29.99 -0.34 -67.92
CA ASP A 15 31.32 -0.81 -67.54
C ASP A 15 31.49 -0.81 -66.02
N GLU A 16 30.90 0.17 -65.32
CA GLU A 16 30.76 0.15 -63.86
C GLU A 16 29.85 -1.00 -63.41
N MET A 17 28.69 -1.19 -64.05
CA MET A 17 27.79 -2.31 -63.73
C MET A 17 28.44 -3.67 -64.01
N LYS A 18 29.24 -3.78 -65.08
CA LYS A 18 30.03 -4.99 -65.37
C LYS A 18 31.17 -5.17 -64.38
N ALA A 19 31.82 -4.10 -63.92
CA ALA A 19 32.87 -4.17 -62.91
C ALA A 19 32.29 -4.63 -61.57
N GLU A 20 31.16 -4.06 -61.14
CA GLU A 20 30.44 -4.48 -59.94
C GLU A 20 29.94 -5.92 -60.01
N LEU A 21 29.36 -6.34 -61.16
CA LEU A 21 29.00 -7.74 -61.37
C LEU A 21 30.25 -8.63 -61.33
N ARG A 22 31.34 -8.22 -61.99
CA ARG A 22 32.58 -8.99 -62.03
C ARG A 22 33.18 -9.15 -60.64
N GLU A 23 33.21 -8.10 -59.82
CA GLU A 23 33.62 -8.15 -58.42
C GLU A 23 32.74 -9.07 -57.58
N ARG A 24 31.41 -9.03 -57.77
CA ARG A 24 30.46 -9.93 -57.08
C ARG A 24 30.61 -11.40 -57.46
N PHE A 25 31.11 -11.70 -58.67
CA PHE A 25 31.25 -13.06 -59.20
C PHE A 25 32.71 -13.55 -59.31
N GLN A 26 33.70 -12.85 -58.72
CA GLN A 26 35.05 -13.40 -58.60
C GLN A 26 35.04 -14.61 -57.64
N PRO A 27 35.74 -15.72 -57.96
CA PRO A 27 35.76 -16.92 -57.11
C PRO A 27 36.31 -16.67 -55.69
N ALA A 28 37.12 -15.63 -55.48
CA ALA A 28 37.64 -15.23 -54.16
C ALA A 28 36.61 -14.48 -53.28
N ALA A 29 35.56 -13.91 -53.87
CA ALA A 29 34.54 -13.16 -53.12
C ALA A 29 33.51 -14.08 -52.40
N ARG A 30 33.45 -15.36 -52.78
CA ARG A 30 32.55 -16.37 -52.18
C ARG A 30 33.20 -17.23 -51.09
N SER A 31 34.53 -17.15 -50.88
CA SER A 31 35.18 -17.82 -49.77
C SER A 31 35.04 -16.98 -48.51
N VAL A 32 33.95 -17.21 -47.76
CA VAL A 32 33.88 -16.71 -46.38
C VAL A 32 34.98 -17.38 -45.56
N PRO A 33 35.90 -16.62 -44.95
CA PRO A 33 36.98 -17.21 -44.17
C PRO A 33 36.40 -17.92 -42.94
N VAL A 34 36.81 -19.17 -42.70
CA VAL A 34 36.31 -20.02 -41.61
C VAL A 34 36.92 -19.64 -40.24
N SER A 35 37.97 -18.81 -40.21
CA SER A 35 38.68 -18.42 -38.98
C SER A 35 38.34 -16.99 -38.53
N ILE A 36 38.32 -16.76 -37.21
CA ILE A 36 38.04 -15.45 -36.58
C ILE A 36 39.02 -14.38 -37.10
N SER A 37 40.31 -14.73 -37.23
CA SER A 37 41.34 -13.84 -37.79
C SER A 37 41.08 -13.49 -39.26
N GLY A 38 40.61 -14.46 -40.05
CA GLY A 38 40.24 -14.22 -41.45
C GLY A 38 39.00 -13.34 -41.59
N LEU A 39 38.01 -13.47 -40.70
CA LEU A 39 36.87 -12.56 -40.64
C LEU A 39 37.31 -11.14 -40.28
N THR A 40 38.24 -10.98 -39.36
CA THR A 40 38.83 -9.67 -39.01
C THR A 40 39.58 -9.05 -40.19
N ALA A 41 40.38 -9.84 -40.92
CA ALA A 41 41.12 -9.36 -42.09
C ALA A 41 40.16 -8.95 -43.23
N LEU A 42 39.12 -9.75 -43.50
CA LEU A 42 38.08 -9.42 -44.47
C LEU A 42 37.28 -8.17 -44.05
N ALA A 43 37.00 -8.04 -42.76
CA ALA A 43 36.33 -6.85 -42.22
C ALA A 43 37.20 -5.60 -42.39
N ASN A 44 38.49 -5.67 -42.05
CA ASN A 44 39.43 -4.56 -42.23
C ASN A 44 39.55 -4.15 -43.69
N GLN A 45 39.67 -5.11 -44.61
CA GLN A 45 39.69 -4.82 -46.05
C GLN A 45 38.40 -4.13 -46.52
N ARG A 46 37.24 -4.61 -46.07
CA ARG A 46 35.95 -3.97 -46.39
C ARG A 46 35.80 -2.58 -45.77
N ILE A 47 36.37 -2.37 -44.58
CA ILE A 47 36.40 -1.07 -43.91
C ILE A 47 37.28 -0.12 -44.73
N GLU A 48 38.47 -0.53 -45.15
CA GLU A 48 39.37 0.26 -45.99
C GLU A 48 38.75 0.60 -47.36
N ASP A 49 38.10 -0.35 -48.02
CA ASP A 49 37.37 -0.14 -49.27
C ASP A 49 36.17 0.82 -49.11
N ALA A 50 35.50 0.80 -47.95
CA ALA A 50 34.42 1.73 -47.66
C ALA A 50 34.93 3.12 -47.24
N ILE A 51 36.11 3.20 -46.59
CA ILE A 51 36.82 4.46 -46.30
C ILE A 51 37.26 5.12 -47.61
N SER A 52 37.83 4.36 -48.54
CA SER A 52 38.28 4.87 -49.84
C SER A 52 37.13 5.37 -50.71
N ARG A 53 35.96 4.72 -50.64
CA ARG A 53 34.70 5.18 -51.24
C ARG A 53 34.05 6.37 -50.52
N GLY A 54 34.64 6.85 -49.42
CA GLY A 54 34.14 7.99 -48.65
C GLY A 54 32.86 7.72 -47.85
N GLN A 55 32.41 6.47 -47.74
CA GLN A 55 31.14 6.11 -47.07
C GLN A 55 31.16 6.41 -45.56
N PHE A 56 32.35 6.51 -44.95
CA PHE A 56 32.50 6.90 -43.54
C PHE A 56 32.37 8.41 -43.30
N ARG A 57 32.36 9.25 -44.35
CA ARG A 57 32.26 10.71 -44.19
C ARG A 57 30.83 11.16 -43.84
N ASP A 58 29.82 10.51 -44.41
CA ASP A 58 28.40 10.85 -44.23
C ASP A 58 27.66 9.79 -43.40
N LEU A 59 28.30 9.27 -42.35
CA LEU A 59 27.62 8.38 -41.41
C LEU A 59 26.61 9.17 -40.59
N PRO A 60 25.31 8.77 -40.54
CA PRO A 60 24.38 9.34 -39.60
C PRO A 60 24.89 9.03 -38.19
N ARG A 61 25.41 10.04 -37.50
CA ARG A 61 25.86 9.91 -36.11
C ARG A 61 24.65 9.41 -35.31
N GLY A 62 24.87 8.37 -34.49
CA GLY A 62 23.79 7.74 -33.72
C GLY A 62 23.01 8.77 -32.88
N LYS A 63 21.75 8.48 -32.57
CA LYS A 63 20.92 9.33 -31.71
C LYS A 63 21.68 9.66 -30.43
N GLU A 64 21.76 10.94 -30.09
CA GLU A 64 22.37 11.40 -28.85
C GLU A 64 21.70 10.66 -27.68
N MET A 65 22.49 9.95 -26.88
CA MET A 65 21.98 9.39 -25.64
C MET A 65 21.52 10.57 -24.78
N VAL A 66 20.24 10.57 -24.40
CA VAL A 66 19.71 11.53 -23.44
C VAL A 66 20.53 11.38 -22.16
N ARG A 67 21.47 12.30 -21.95
CA ARG A 67 22.12 12.46 -20.66
C ARG A 67 21.05 13.01 -19.72
N ASP A 68 20.90 12.36 -18.57
CA ASP A 68 20.01 12.88 -17.56
C ASP A 68 20.60 14.21 -17.08
N ALA A 69 19.82 15.29 -17.12
CA ALA A 69 20.26 16.60 -16.62
C ALA A 69 20.75 16.60 -15.15
N ARG A 70 20.47 15.51 -14.40
CA ARG A 70 20.88 15.31 -13.00
C ARG A 70 22.26 14.67 -12.85
N SER A 71 22.84 14.08 -13.92
CA SER A 71 24.21 13.54 -13.87
C SER A 71 25.25 14.64 -13.72
N ASP A 72 24.93 15.84 -14.17
CA ASP A 72 25.84 16.98 -14.17
C ASP A 72 25.69 17.83 -12.90
N ASN A 73 24.95 17.34 -11.89
CA ASN A 73 24.79 18.04 -10.63
C ASN A 73 26.09 17.98 -9.81
N PRO A 74 26.77 19.11 -9.55
CA PRO A 74 28.03 19.15 -8.81
C PRO A 74 27.91 18.77 -7.33
N PHE A 75 26.69 18.69 -6.79
CA PHE A 75 26.43 18.34 -5.39
C PHE A 75 26.14 16.85 -5.16
N ILE A 76 26.12 16.04 -6.23
CA ILE A 76 25.91 14.59 -6.13
C ILE A 76 27.11 13.92 -6.77
N ASP A 77 27.80 13.08 -6.01
CA ASP A 77 28.94 12.35 -6.54
C ASP A 77 28.49 11.40 -7.66
N THR A 78 29.31 11.25 -8.71
CA THR A 78 28.99 10.40 -9.87
C THR A 78 28.66 8.96 -9.45
N THR A 79 29.33 8.47 -8.40
CA THR A 79 29.09 7.16 -7.79
C THR A 79 27.73 7.08 -7.12
N GLU A 80 27.33 8.06 -6.31
CA GLU A 80 26.02 8.09 -5.65
C GLU A 80 24.90 8.20 -6.67
N TYR A 81 25.10 9.03 -7.70
CA TYR A 81 24.17 9.17 -8.80
C TYR A 81 23.99 7.85 -9.57
N ILE A 82 25.09 7.19 -9.97
CA ILE A 82 25.03 5.91 -10.68
C ILE A 82 24.43 4.83 -9.79
N MET A 83 24.81 4.76 -8.51
CA MET A 83 24.26 3.81 -7.55
C MET A 83 22.76 4.00 -7.36
N ASN A 84 22.30 5.22 -7.09
CA ASN A 84 20.87 5.53 -6.94
C ASN A 84 20.10 5.23 -8.23
N ARG A 85 20.69 5.51 -9.39
CA ARG A 85 20.09 5.17 -10.69
C ARG A 85 20.04 3.67 -10.93
N MET A 86 21.04 2.93 -10.47
CA MET A 86 21.09 1.47 -10.58
C MET A 86 20.06 0.83 -9.64
N ILE A 87 19.93 1.31 -8.40
CA ILE A 87 18.88 0.92 -7.45
C ILE A 87 17.48 1.18 -8.05
N GLN A 88 17.26 2.36 -8.62
CA GLN A 88 15.98 2.71 -9.26
C GLN A 88 15.69 1.84 -10.49
N ARG A 89 16.69 1.56 -11.34
CA ARG A 89 16.52 0.74 -12.55
C ARG A 89 16.31 -0.74 -12.26
N GLN A 90 16.88 -1.25 -11.18
CA GLN A 90 16.76 -2.66 -10.80
C GLN A 90 15.49 -2.94 -9.97
N GLU A 91 14.73 -1.91 -9.60
CA GLU A 91 13.56 -2.01 -8.71
C GLU A 91 13.87 -2.71 -7.38
N ILE A 92 15.16 -2.75 -6.97
CA ILE A 92 15.59 -3.42 -5.75
C ILE A 92 15.40 -2.45 -4.60
N VAL A 93 14.47 -2.82 -3.72
CA VAL A 93 14.22 -2.12 -2.49
C VAL A 93 15.27 -2.57 -1.46
N PRO A 94 15.98 -1.65 -0.78
CA PRO A 94 16.89 -2.01 0.30
C PRO A 94 16.26 -3.01 1.29
N PRO A 95 16.99 -4.03 1.77
CA PRO A 95 16.42 -5.11 2.58
C PRO A 95 15.66 -4.63 3.84
N TRP A 96 16.13 -3.55 4.47
CA TRP A 96 15.46 -2.96 5.63
C TRP A 96 14.12 -2.30 5.27
N ILE A 97 13.93 -1.82 4.04
CA ILE A 97 12.66 -1.28 3.55
C ILE A 97 11.67 -2.40 3.26
N GLU A 98 12.11 -3.58 2.81
CA GLU A 98 11.23 -4.75 2.72
C GLU A 98 10.68 -5.12 4.11
N LYS A 99 11.57 -5.18 5.11
CA LYS A 99 11.18 -5.37 6.52
C LYS A 99 10.30 -4.25 7.04
N GLN A 100 10.52 -3.02 6.59
CA GLN A 100 9.65 -1.88 6.92
C GLN A 100 8.23 -2.09 6.40
N GLN A 101 8.09 -2.54 5.15
CA GLN A 101 6.79 -2.82 4.55
C GLN A 101 6.13 -4.01 5.25
N GLU A 102 6.88 -5.07 5.56
CA GLU A 102 6.41 -6.23 6.32
C GLU A 102 5.85 -5.79 7.68
N LEU A 103 6.63 -5.00 8.44
CA LEU A 103 6.21 -4.49 9.74
C LEU A 103 4.97 -3.61 9.64
N THR A 104 4.92 -2.72 8.64
CA THR A 104 3.78 -1.81 8.42
C THR A 104 2.52 -2.60 8.07
N LYS A 105 2.63 -3.62 7.21
CA LYS A 105 1.52 -4.51 6.84
C LYS A 105 1.04 -5.31 8.06
N ALA A 106 1.96 -5.94 8.79
CA ALA A 106 1.63 -6.73 9.97
C ALA A 106 0.95 -5.88 11.07
N ALA A 107 1.48 -4.69 11.34
CA ALA A 107 0.90 -3.76 12.31
C ALA A 107 -0.50 -3.28 11.87
N ARG A 108 -0.69 -3.01 10.57
CA ARG A 108 -2.00 -2.65 10.02
C ARG A 108 -3.03 -3.75 10.22
N VAL A 109 -2.70 -4.99 9.85
CA VAL A 109 -3.60 -6.15 10.01
C VAL A 109 -3.96 -6.35 11.48
N PHE A 110 -2.98 -6.29 12.38
CA PHE A 110 -3.22 -6.40 13.81
C PHE A 110 -4.16 -5.30 14.32
N ARG A 111 -3.89 -4.03 14.01
CA ARG A 111 -4.71 -2.89 14.43
C ARG A 111 -6.11 -2.91 13.84
N GLU A 112 -6.26 -3.30 12.58
CA GLU A 112 -7.58 -3.45 11.95
C GLU A 112 -8.42 -4.52 12.63
N ARG A 113 -7.83 -5.68 12.91
CA ARG A 113 -8.50 -6.74 13.66
C ARG A 113 -8.89 -6.25 15.06
N LEU A 114 -7.94 -5.70 15.80
CA LEU A 114 -8.17 -5.19 17.16
C LEU A 114 -9.29 -4.15 17.20
N ARG A 115 -9.30 -3.20 16.26
CA ARG A 115 -10.37 -2.19 16.15
C ARG A 115 -11.71 -2.80 15.79
N ASN A 116 -11.74 -3.78 14.88
CA ASN A 116 -12.98 -4.43 14.48
C ASN A 116 -13.58 -5.28 15.60
N ASP A 117 -12.75 -6.05 16.30
CA ASP A 117 -13.15 -6.91 17.42
C ASP A 117 -13.69 -6.04 18.56
N TRP A 118 -12.96 -4.99 18.95
CA TRP A 118 -13.42 -4.04 19.97
C TRP A 118 -14.67 -3.27 19.55
N LYS A 119 -14.75 -2.77 18.30
CA LYS A 119 -15.94 -2.05 17.80
C LYS A 119 -17.19 -2.93 17.87
N ARG A 120 -17.07 -4.21 17.52
CA ARG A 120 -18.16 -5.19 17.62
C ARG A 120 -18.55 -5.40 19.08
N HIS A 121 -17.58 -5.67 19.96
CA HIS A 121 -17.83 -5.89 21.38
C HIS A 121 -18.47 -4.67 22.05
N ALA A 122 -17.88 -3.49 21.91
CA ALA A 122 -18.36 -2.23 22.50
C ALA A 122 -19.81 -1.92 22.09
N SER A 123 -20.15 -2.07 20.81
CA SER A 123 -21.53 -1.85 20.34
C SER A 123 -22.52 -2.86 20.94
N LYS A 124 -22.14 -4.14 21.08
CA LYS A 124 -22.99 -5.19 21.67
C LYS A 124 -23.19 -4.92 23.14
N MET A 125 -22.15 -4.47 23.84
CA MET A 125 -22.20 -4.11 25.24
C MET A 125 -23.08 -2.88 25.52
N ILE A 126 -23.09 -1.88 24.62
CA ILE A 126 -24.01 -0.74 24.73
C ILE A 126 -25.44 -1.16 24.43
N ALA A 127 -25.65 -2.03 23.43
CA ALA A 127 -26.96 -2.55 23.08
C ALA A 127 -27.55 -3.49 24.14
N SER A 128 -26.72 -4.32 24.79
CA SER A 128 -27.15 -5.27 25.82
C SER A 128 -27.67 -4.60 27.09
N LYS A 129 -27.23 -3.36 27.37
CA LYS A 129 -27.78 -2.52 28.43
C LYS A 129 -29.22 -2.06 28.16
N GLY A 130 -29.72 -2.21 26.94
CA GLY A 130 -31.09 -1.85 26.54
C GLY A 130 -31.31 -0.36 26.27
N GLY A 131 -32.58 0.04 26.20
CA GLY A 131 -33.01 1.43 25.97
C GLY A 131 -33.30 1.78 24.51
N THR A 132 -33.79 3.00 24.31
CA THR A 132 -34.06 3.56 22.97
C THR A 132 -32.78 3.77 22.16
N LEU A 133 -32.88 3.87 20.83
CA LEU A 133 -31.72 4.12 19.96
C LEU A 133 -30.98 5.41 20.34
N GLU A 134 -31.73 6.46 20.68
CA GLU A 134 -31.17 7.76 21.07
C GLU A 134 -30.38 7.65 22.38
N GLU A 135 -30.88 6.90 23.36
CA GLU A 135 -30.15 6.63 24.60
C GLU A 135 -28.88 5.83 24.35
N GLN A 136 -28.93 4.82 23.48
CA GLN A 136 -27.74 4.05 23.10
C GLN A 136 -26.68 4.95 22.44
N MET A 137 -27.11 5.89 21.59
CA MET A 137 -26.22 6.89 21.00
C MET A 137 -25.66 7.85 22.03
N LYS A 138 -26.47 8.35 22.97
CA LYS A 138 -26.01 9.22 24.07
C LYS A 138 -24.95 8.51 24.93
N ARG A 139 -25.16 7.21 25.23
CA ARG A 139 -24.16 6.39 25.95
C ARG A 139 -22.87 6.20 25.15
N ALA A 140 -22.98 5.99 23.83
CA ALA A 140 -21.80 5.89 22.97
C ALA A 140 -21.04 7.22 22.86
N ALA A 141 -21.75 8.36 22.85
CA ALA A 141 -21.13 9.68 22.89
C ALA A 141 -20.42 9.93 24.23
N ALA A 142 -21.09 9.64 25.36
CA ALA A 142 -20.48 9.75 26.68
C ALA A 142 -19.24 8.85 26.84
N PHE A 143 -19.25 7.66 26.22
CA PHE A 143 -18.06 6.80 26.12
C PHE A 143 -16.91 7.47 25.35
N ALA A 144 -17.22 8.13 24.24
CA ALA A 144 -16.20 8.86 23.47
C ALA A 144 -15.60 10.02 24.26
N ASP A 145 -16.43 10.77 24.99
CA ASP A 145 -15.98 11.86 25.86
C ASP A 145 -15.11 11.35 27.02
N ALA A 146 -15.49 10.21 27.62
CA ALA A 146 -14.72 9.54 28.67
C ALA A 146 -13.35 9.05 28.18
N GLU A 147 -13.27 8.43 26.99
CA GLU A 147 -11.99 7.98 26.43
C GLU A 147 -11.09 9.16 26.04
N LEU A 148 -11.65 10.29 25.57
CA LEU A 148 -10.86 11.50 25.32
C LEU A 148 -10.26 12.07 26.61
N ALA A 149 -10.97 12.00 27.73
CA ALA A 149 -10.47 12.44 29.02
C ALA A 149 -9.35 11.54 29.57
N CYS A 150 -9.46 10.21 29.39
CA CYS A 150 -8.46 9.27 29.89
C CYS A 150 -7.29 9.03 28.93
N ASN A 151 -7.50 9.17 27.62
CA ASN A 151 -6.46 9.08 26.60
C ASN A 151 -6.49 10.33 25.73
N PRO A 152 -5.93 11.46 26.23
CA PRO A 152 -5.84 12.67 25.42
C PRO A 152 -4.95 12.36 24.22
N ARG A 153 -5.55 12.33 23.03
CA ARG A 153 -4.80 12.15 21.80
C ARG A 153 -3.83 13.31 21.68
N TYR A 154 -2.53 13.03 21.70
CA TYR A 154 -1.56 13.95 21.14
C TYR A 154 -1.90 14.04 19.64
N ARG A 155 -2.63 15.09 19.25
CA ARG A 155 -2.76 15.42 17.83
C ARG A 155 -1.33 15.64 17.34
N SER A 156 -0.86 14.78 16.44
CA SER A 156 0.39 15.04 15.72
C SER A 156 0.28 16.46 15.16
N ALA A 157 1.24 17.33 15.52
CA ALA A 157 1.21 18.75 15.17
C ALA A 157 1.02 18.99 13.65
N ASP A 158 1.37 18.01 12.81
CA ASP A 158 1.15 18.00 11.36
C ASP A 158 -0.32 18.02 10.89
N GLN A 159 -1.29 17.68 11.75
CA GLN A 159 -2.73 17.73 11.41
C GLN A 159 -3.43 18.98 11.92
N VAL A 160 -2.70 19.91 12.53
CA VAL A 160 -3.20 21.27 12.69
C VAL A 160 -3.12 21.91 11.32
N ALA A 161 -4.21 21.81 10.57
CA ALA A 161 -4.45 22.69 9.44
C ALA A 161 -4.44 24.14 9.97
N VAL A 162 -3.26 24.77 9.96
CA VAL A 162 -3.16 26.22 10.05
C VAL A 162 -3.97 26.72 8.87
N SER A 163 -5.11 27.35 9.17
CA SER A 163 -5.90 28.04 8.15
C SER A 163 -5.00 29.09 7.49
N LEU A 164 -4.56 28.83 6.26
CA LEU A 164 -3.71 29.71 5.45
C LEU A 164 -4.41 31.01 5.02
N ASN A 165 -5.64 31.27 5.49
CA ASN A 165 -6.42 32.44 5.15
C ASN A 165 -6.32 33.59 6.17
N ALA A 166 -5.28 33.61 7.01
CA ALA A 166 -4.97 34.75 7.86
C ALA A 166 -3.64 35.42 7.44
N THR A 167 -3.52 35.77 6.16
CA THR A 167 -2.48 36.70 5.70
C THR A 167 -3.15 37.94 5.14
N HIS A 168 -3.36 38.95 5.98
CA HIS A 168 -3.25 40.36 5.63
C HIS A 168 -3.26 41.21 6.92
N LYS A 169 -2.06 41.38 7.50
CA LYS A 169 -1.66 42.62 8.19
C LYS A 169 -0.16 42.56 8.50
N PRO A 170 0.70 43.25 7.72
CA PRO A 170 2.05 43.52 8.14
C PRO A 170 2.02 44.75 9.04
N ALA A 171 2.16 44.56 10.35
CA ALA A 171 2.62 45.61 11.25
C ALA A 171 3.76 45.02 12.06
N MET A 172 4.98 45.44 11.71
CA MET A 172 6.17 45.11 12.46
C MET A 172 6.25 45.93 13.74
N ARG A 173 6.80 45.26 14.77
CA ARG A 173 7.63 45.75 15.88
C ARG A 173 7.01 46.80 16.80
N ASP A 174 6.85 46.40 18.06
CA ASP A 174 7.75 46.91 19.10
C ASP A 174 7.91 45.93 20.26
N THR A 175 9.07 46.09 20.90
CA THR A 175 9.72 45.24 21.87
C THR A 175 9.11 45.30 23.27
N ALA A 176 9.27 44.18 23.99
CA ALA A 176 9.44 43.98 25.44
C ALA A 176 9.11 45.12 26.44
N SER A 177 8.57 44.67 27.60
CA SER A 177 8.27 45.37 28.87
C SER A 177 6.78 45.75 28.96
N THR A 178 5.97 45.24 29.89
CA THR A 178 6.11 45.48 31.34
C THR A 178 5.19 44.52 32.11
N ALA A 179 5.66 44.02 33.25
CA ALA A 179 4.90 43.26 34.21
C ALA A 179 3.94 44.15 35.05
N ALA A 180 2.80 43.57 35.44
CA ALA A 180 1.94 43.90 36.59
C ALA A 180 1.33 45.31 36.73
N HIS A 181 -0.01 45.40 36.83
CA HIS A 181 -0.77 45.71 38.07
C HIS A 181 -2.27 46.05 37.77
N VAL A 182 -3.17 45.15 38.20
CA VAL A 182 -4.45 45.34 38.96
C VAL A 182 -5.55 46.34 38.55
N GLY A 183 -6.81 45.86 38.60
CA GLY A 183 -8.05 46.62 38.86
C GLY A 183 -9.20 46.20 37.93
N ALA A 184 -10.00 45.17 38.22
CA ALA A 184 -11.22 45.20 39.07
C ALA A 184 -12.31 46.18 38.57
N ASP A 185 -13.28 45.65 37.80
CA ASP A 185 -14.75 45.83 37.88
C ASP A 185 -15.34 45.30 36.55
N SER A 186 -16.11 44.22 36.46
CA SER A 186 -17.54 44.18 36.78
C SER A 186 -18.05 42.72 36.71
N THR A 187 -19.00 42.43 37.58
CA THR A 187 -19.68 41.17 37.89
C THR A 187 -20.55 40.55 36.77
N PRO A 188 -20.97 39.27 36.95
CA PRO A 188 -21.47 38.39 35.90
C PRO A 188 -22.98 38.48 35.71
N THR A 189 -23.46 38.18 34.50
CA THR A 189 -24.88 37.91 34.24
C THR A 189 -25.10 36.41 34.33
N GLU A 190 -25.76 35.98 35.41
CA GLU A 190 -26.35 34.66 35.56
C GLU A 190 -27.63 34.57 34.72
N ALA A 191 -27.76 33.46 33.98
CA ALA A 191 -29.03 32.78 33.79
C ALA A 191 -28.75 31.28 33.79
N SER A 192 -29.10 30.65 34.90
CA SER A 192 -29.19 29.21 35.11
C SER A 192 -30.05 28.53 34.05
N ASP A 193 -29.65 27.31 33.65
CA ASP A 193 -30.37 26.10 34.03
C ASP A 193 -29.73 24.87 33.37
N ASN A 194 -28.86 24.18 34.12
CA ASN A 194 -29.01 22.76 34.49
C ASN A 194 -27.70 22.26 35.16
N VAL A 195 -27.48 22.67 36.41
CA VAL A 195 -26.53 22.01 37.30
C VAL A 195 -27.25 20.80 37.87
N GLY A 196 -27.00 19.64 37.28
CA GLY A 196 -27.76 18.43 37.59
C GLY A 196 -27.15 17.11 37.13
N SER A 197 -25.82 17.00 36.98
CA SER A 197 -25.11 15.78 37.39
C SER A 197 -23.62 16.06 37.46
N VAL A 198 -23.02 15.64 38.57
CA VAL A 198 -21.59 15.61 38.83
C VAL A 198 -20.87 15.09 37.58
N ASN A 199 -19.95 15.88 36.99
CA ASN A 199 -18.94 15.39 36.05
C ASN A 199 -17.93 14.51 36.83
N MET A 200 -18.44 13.45 37.43
CA MET A 200 -17.65 12.32 37.84
C MET A 200 -17.17 11.76 36.50
N VAL A 201 -15.90 12.00 36.15
CA VAL A 201 -15.27 11.50 34.92
C VAL A 201 -15.76 10.07 34.75
N GLN A 202 -16.70 9.86 33.82
CA GLN A 202 -17.33 8.57 33.70
C GLN A 202 -16.21 7.61 33.38
N ARG A 203 -16.01 6.59 34.23
CA ARG A 203 -14.91 5.66 34.03
C ARG A 203 -15.02 5.13 32.60
N PRO A 204 -13.91 5.15 31.82
CA PRO A 204 -13.95 4.65 30.46
C PRO A 204 -14.50 3.23 30.46
N PHE A 205 -15.38 2.96 29.50
CA PHE A 205 -16.12 1.72 29.45
C PHE A 205 -15.20 0.61 28.91
N ARG A 206 -14.40 0.03 29.80
CA ARG A 206 -13.46 -1.07 29.52
C ARG A 206 -13.93 -2.34 30.21
N ASP A 207 -13.97 -3.43 29.46
CA ASP A 207 -14.43 -4.72 29.95
C ASP A 207 -13.23 -5.65 30.16
N SER A 208 -12.95 -5.94 31.44
CA SER A 208 -11.82 -6.80 31.82
C SER A 208 -12.00 -8.24 31.35
N ALA A 209 -13.24 -8.73 31.20
CA ALA A 209 -13.50 -10.10 30.77
C ALA A 209 -13.11 -10.30 29.30
N TRP A 210 -13.45 -9.33 28.46
CA TRP A 210 -13.05 -9.32 27.05
C TRP A 210 -11.52 -9.25 26.91
N GLU A 211 -10.89 -8.32 27.62
CA GLU A 211 -9.43 -8.19 27.59
C GLU A 211 -8.74 -9.51 27.97
N GLN A 212 -9.20 -10.20 29.01
CA GLN A 212 -8.63 -11.49 29.43
C GLN A 212 -8.80 -12.58 28.37
N SER A 213 -9.98 -12.65 27.71
CA SER A 213 -10.27 -13.65 26.68
C SER A 213 -9.38 -13.49 25.45
N GLU A 214 -9.07 -12.25 25.06
CA GLU A 214 -8.29 -11.94 23.86
C GLU A 214 -6.79 -11.74 24.14
N LYS A 215 -6.40 -11.57 25.41
CA LYS A 215 -5.02 -11.28 25.85
C LYS A 215 -3.99 -12.26 25.30
N ALA A 216 -4.32 -13.55 25.22
CA ALA A 216 -3.40 -14.57 24.71
C ALA A 216 -3.03 -14.32 23.24
N TYR A 217 -4.03 -14.01 22.41
CA TYR A 217 -3.82 -13.68 21.00
C TYR A 217 -3.07 -12.35 20.84
N MET A 218 -3.50 -11.32 21.56
CA MET A 218 -2.86 -10.00 21.50
C MET A 218 -1.39 -10.08 21.89
N ASN A 219 -1.05 -10.77 22.98
CA ASN A 219 0.35 -10.97 23.37
C ASN A 219 1.17 -11.68 22.29
N LEU A 220 0.64 -12.76 21.71
CA LEU A 220 1.33 -13.49 20.65
C LEU A 220 1.58 -12.59 19.42
N SER A 221 0.59 -11.78 19.05
CA SER A 221 0.70 -10.86 17.92
C SER A 221 1.72 -9.74 18.17
N ILE A 222 1.76 -9.16 19.39
CA ILE A 222 2.77 -8.17 19.79
C ILE A 222 4.16 -8.80 19.80
N GLN A 223 4.31 -10.03 20.29
CA GLN A 223 5.58 -10.76 20.20
C GLN A 223 6.03 -10.94 18.75
N ASN A 224 5.11 -11.25 17.84
CA ASN A 224 5.43 -11.34 16.41
C ASN A 224 5.87 -9.98 15.82
N LEU A 225 5.14 -8.90 16.11
CA LEU A 225 5.52 -7.54 15.68
C LEU A 225 6.90 -7.15 16.22
N ASN A 226 7.19 -7.47 17.48
CA ASN A 226 8.49 -7.19 18.10
C ASN A 226 9.63 -8.03 17.50
N LYS A 227 9.36 -9.26 17.05
CA LYS A 227 10.34 -10.07 16.30
C LYS A 227 10.69 -9.41 14.95
N ILE A 228 9.68 -8.95 14.19
CA ILE A 228 9.89 -8.24 12.92
C ILE A 228 10.60 -6.90 13.16
N THR A 229 10.22 -6.19 14.22
CA THR A 229 10.86 -4.92 14.60
C THR A 229 12.33 -5.10 14.93
N ARG A 230 12.68 -6.20 15.62
CA ARG A 230 14.08 -6.53 15.92
C ARG A 230 14.88 -6.78 14.63
N SER A 231 14.36 -7.58 13.71
CA SER A 231 15.06 -7.85 12.44
C SER A 231 15.19 -6.60 11.57
N TYR A 232 14.17 -5.75 11.55
CA TYR A 232 14.22 -4.43 10.91
C TYR A 232 15.31 -3.53 11.53
N ASN A 233 15.33 -3.37 12.85
CA ASN A 233 16.28 -2.50 13.56
C ASN A 233 17.74 -2.94 13.42
N LEU A 234 17.99 -4.22 13.16
CA LEU A 234 19.34 -4.73 12.87
C LEU A 234 19.85 -4.28 11.50
N MET A 235 18.97 -4.09 10.53
CA MET A 235 19.31 -3.72 9.16
C MET A 235 19.18 -2.22 8.90
N ALA A 236 18.37 -1.53 9.70
CA ALA A 236 18.04 -0.12 9.51
C ALA A 236 19.14 0.82 10.06
N PRO A 237 19.38 1.97 9.42
CA PRO A 237 20.23 3.02 9.97
C PRO A 237 19.63 3.60 11.26
N GLU A 238 20.47 4.15 12.15
CA GLU A 238 20.08 4.60 13.51
C GLU A 238 18.84 5.51 13.53
N LEU A 239 18.77 6.47 12.62
CA LEU A 239 17.65 7.41 12.53
C LEU A 239 16.31 6.75 12.16
N ALA A 240 16.36 5.60 11.48
CA ALA A 240 15.18 4.89 11.00
C ALA A 240 14.71 3.78 11.96
N LYS A 241 15.44 3.52 13.04
CA LYS A 241 15.08 2.48 14.03
C LYS A 241 13.74 2.80 14.70
N LYS A 242 12.98 1.74 15.01
CA LYS A 242 11.64 1.85 15.61
C LYS A 242 11.60 1.30 17.03
N PRO A 243 10.77 1.90 17.91
CA PRO A 243 10.53 1.35 19.23
C PRO A 243 9.75 0.04 19.14
N TYR A 244 9.88 -0.78 20.18
CA TYR A 244 9.07 -1.98 20.33
C TYR A 244 7.61 -1.63 20.67
N PHE A 245 6.70 -2.50 20.26
CA PHE A 245 5.27 -2.40 20.50
C PHE A 245 4.93 -2.88 21.91
N SER A 246 4.09 -2.11 22.60
CA SER A 246 3.49 -2.47 23.89
C SER A 246 2.00 -2.77 23.70
N LEU A 247 1.51 -3.81 24.38
CA LEU A 247 0.10 -4.20 24.30
C LEU A 247 -0.82 -3.10 24.85
N GLU A 248 -0.43 -2.49 25.97
CA GLU A 248 -1.19 -1.41 26.62
C GLU A 248 -1.29 -0.16 25.74
N GLY A 249 -0.21 0.18 25.03
CA GLY A 249 -0.19 1.29 24.08
C GLY A 249 -1.12 1.05 22.89
N GLU A 250 -1.10 -0.17 22.33
CA GLU A 250 -1.98 -0.52 21.21
C GLU A 250 -3.45 -0.61 21.62
N LEU A 251 -3.75 -1.10 22.83
CA LEU A 251 -5.12 -1.10 23.37
C LEU A 251 -5.64 0.31 23.61
N SER A 252 -4.86 1.17 24.27
CA SER A 252 -5.25 2.56 24.51
C SER A 252 -5.48 3.32 23.20
N SER A 253 -4.62 3.11 22.20
CA SER A 253 -4.81 3.67 20.86
C SER A 253 -6.07 3.12 20.17
N CYS A 254 -6.34 1.82 20.31
CA CYS A 254 -7.55 1.19 19.76
C CYS A 254 -8.83 1.81 20.35
N TYR A 255 -8.87 1.96 21.68
CA TYR A 255 -10.01 2.55 22.38
C TYR A 255 -10.26 3.99 21.91
N ALA A 256 -9.21 4.79 21.80
CA ALA A 256 -9.30 6.17 21.30
C ALA A 256 -9.74 6.26 19.82
N ASP A 257 -9.35 5.31 18.97
CA ASP A 257 -9.77 5.26 17.56
C ASP A 257 -11.23 4.81 17.39
N VAL A 258 -11.66 3.82 18.18
CA VAL A 258 -12.98 3.18 18.03
C VAL A 258 -14.07 4.00 18.72
N ALA A 259 -13.77 4.63 19.85
CA ALA A 259 -14.69 5.46 20.62
C ALA A 259 -15.66 6.32 19.78
N PRO A 260 -15.20 7.20 18.88
CA PRO A 260 -16.10 8.04 18.06
C PRO A 260 -16.90 7.24 17.01
N LEU A 261 -16.46 6.04 16.63
CA LEU A 261 -17.10 5.21 15.61
C LEU A 261 -18.26 4.39 16.15
N VAL A 262 -18.32 4.13 17.47
CA VAL A 262 -19.31 3.24 18.09
C VAL A 262 -20.75 3.74 17.87
N ALA A 263 -20.98 5.06 17.98
CA ALA A 263 -22.32 5.64 17.79
C ALA A 263 -22.87 5.39 16.37
N ASN A 264 -22.02 5.53 15.35
CA ASN A 264 -22.39 5.26 13.96
C ASN A 264 -22.63 3.77 13.72
N GLU A 265 -21.79 2.91 14.30
CA GLU A 265 -21.93 1.47 14.19
C GLU A 265 -23.26 0.97 14.81
N ILE A 266 -23.71 1.55 15.92
CA ILE A 266 -25.03 1.23 16.52
C ILE A 266 -26.17 1.60 15.57
N LYS A 267 -26.11 2.78 14.93
CA LYS A 267 -27.10 3.18 13.91
C LYS A 267 -27.14 2.19 12.75
N VAL A 268 -25.99 1.82 12.21
CA VAL A 268 -25.88 0.86 11.09
C VAL A 268 -26.42 -0.51 11.50
N ARG A 269 -26.09 -0.99 12.71
CA ARG A 269 -26.58 -2.28 13.22
C ARG A 269 -28.09 -2.31 13.41
N THR A 270 -28.67 -1.25 13.98
CA THR A 270 -30.11 -1.17 14.19
C THR A 270 -30.86 -1.05 12.86
N ALA A 271 -30.36 -0.28 11.89
CA ALA A 271 -30.91 -0.21 10.54
C ALA A 271 -30.80 -1.56 9.80
N GLY A 272 -29.65 -2.22 9.86
CA GLY A 272 -29.42 -3.54 9.26
C GLY A 272 -30.29 -4.65 9.87
N HIS A 273 -30.56 -4.58 11.19
CA HIS A 273 -31.47 -5.52 11.84
C HIS A 273 -32.92 -5.34 11.34
N LYS A 274 -33.37 -4.09 11.10
CA LYS A 274 -34.68 -3.84 10.49
C LYS A 274 -34.79 -4.32 9.05
N ALA A 275 -33.69 -4.32 8.29
CA ALA A 275 -33.64 -4.88 6.94
C ALA A 275 -33.63 -6.43 6.94
N ALA A 276 -32.89 -7.06 7.86
CA ALA A 276 -32.84 -8.52 7.98
C ALA A 276 -34.13 -9.14 8.56
N GLY A 277 -34.85 -8.41 9.43
CA GLY A 277 -36.12 -8.85 10.02
C GLY A 277 -37.34 -8.77 9.07
N LYS A 278 -37.16 -8.30 7.83
CA LYS A 278 -38.19 -8.25 6.79
C LYS A 278 -37.87 -9.20 5.63
N ALA A 279 -37.28 -10.36 5.93
CA ALA A 279 -37.21 -11.49 5.00
C ALA A 279 -38.23 -12.55 5.46
N THR A 280 -39.50 -12.34 5.11
CA THR A 280 -40.50 -13.41 5.06
C THR A 280 -40.11 -14.39 3.94
N PRO A 281 -40.26 -15.71 4.13
CA PRO A 281 -40.02 -16.67 3.06
C PRO A 281 -41.28 -16.73 2.18
N ASP A 282 -41.42 -15.80 1.25
CA ASP A 282 -42.43 -15.92 0.21
C ASP A 282 -41.87 -15.54 -1.16
N GLY A 283 -42.17 -16.42 -2.11
CA GLY A 283 -41.52 -16.51 -3.40
C GLY A 283 -41.74 -15.33 -4.34
N ALA A 284 -40.86 -15.32 -5.34
CA ALA A 284 -40.99 -14.62 -6.61
C ALA A 284 -41.02 -13.08 -6.56
N SER A 285 -39.84 -12.48 -6.67
CA SER A 285 -39.69 -11.37 -7.60
C SER A 285 -38.32 -11.35 -8.25
N SER A 286 -38.38 -11.24 -9.57
CA SER A 286 -37.30 -11.15 -10.53
C SER A 286 -36.41 -9.94 -10.23
N GLY A 287 -35.09 -10.13 -10.27
CA GLY A 287 -34.14 -9.03 -10.37
C GLY A 287 -32.96 -9.11 -9.41
N SER A 288 -32.06 -10.09 -9.63
CA SER A 288 -30.59 -9.94 -9.50
C SER A 288 -29.91 -11.31 -9.53
N ARG A 289 -30.08 -12.06 -10.63
CA ARG A 289 -29.44 -13.37 -10.88
C ARG A 289 -28.20 -13.26 -11.78
N LEU A 290 -27.35 -12.26 -11.56
CA LEU A 290 -26.09 -12.13 -12.32
C LEU A 290 -24.83 -12.43 -11.50
N ILE A 291 -24.97 -12.77 -10.21
CA ILE A 291 -23.84 -13.10 -9.33
C ILE A 291 -23.77 -14.61 -9.02
N ASP A 292 -24.86 -15.36 -9.24
CA ASP A 292 -24.94 -16.82 -9.00
C ASP A 292 -24.38 -17.70 -10.12
N VAL A 293 -23.92 -17.12 -11.24
CA VAL A 293 -23.38 -17.89 -12.38
C VAL A 293 -21.90 -18.23 -12.20
N PHE A 294 -21.19 -17.63 -11.23
CA PHE A 294 -19.76 -17.88 -10.98
C PHE A 294 -19.45 -18.76 -9.75
N ILE A 295 -20.46 -19.20 -9.01
CA ILE A 295 -20.30 -20.14 -7.91
C ILE A 295 -21.09 -21.39 -8.28
N GLY A 296 -20.40 -22.37 -8.85
CA GLY A 296 -20.97 -23.69 -9.15
C GLY A 296 -21.63 -24.27 -7.91
N SER A 297 -22.96 -24.26 -7.88
CA SER A 297 -23.75 -24.99 -6.90
C SER A 297 -23.85 -26.44 -7.37
N ASP A 298 -22.87 -27.26 -6.99
CA ASP A 298 -23.03 -28.70 -6.96
C ASP A 298 -24.05 -29.04 -5.86
N ASN A 299 -25.32 -29.07 -6.26
CA ASN A 299 -26.43 -29.56 -5.44
C ASN A 299 -26.39 -31.10 -5.45
N VAL A 300 -25.38 -31.67 -4.81
CA VAL A 300 -25.28 -33.12 -4.59
C VAL A 300 -26.24 -33.48 -3.45
N LYS A 301 -27.42 -34.00 -3.81
CA LYS A 301 -28.31 -34.68 -2.86
C LYS A 301 -27.71 -36.03 -2.51
N ILE A 302 -27.00 -36.10 -1.39
CA ILE A 302 -26.49 -37.34 -0.82
C ILE A 302 -27.68 -38.07 -0.19
N HIS A 303 -28.15 -39.13 -0.85
CA HIS A 303 -29.05 -40.09 -0.22
C HIS A 303 -28.20 -40.98 0.69
N LEU A 304 -28.35 -40.83 2.01
CA LEU A 304 -27.76 -41.73 3.00
C LEU A 304 -28.54 -43.05 2.96
N GLU A 305 -28.18 -43.93 2.03
CA GLU A 305 -28.60 -45.33 2.08
C GLU A 305 -27.61 -46.11 2.95
N GLY A 306 -28.13 -46.73 4.02
CA GLY A 306 -27.41 -47.73 4.80
C GLY A 306 -26.91 -47.27 6.16
N ASN A 307 -27.44 -47.89 7.21
CA ASN A 307 -27.03 -47.76 8.61
C ASN A 307 -25.68 -48.46 8.86
N GLU A 308 -24.61 -47.98 8.24
CA GLU A 308 -23.25 -48.40 8.57
C GLU A 308 -22.36 -47.16 8.73
N LYS A 309 -21.64 -47.16 9.85
CA LYS A 309 -20.95 -46.00 10.42
C LYS A 309 -20.07 -45.32 9.38
N ALA A 310 -20.41 -44.08 9.05
CA ALA A 310 -19.60 -43.24 8.16
C ALA A 310 -18.17 -43.16 8.70
N TYR A 311 -17.22 -43.64 7.91
CA TYR A 311 -15.80 -43.66 8.23
C TYR A 311 -15.32 -42.23 8.48
N GLY A 312 -15.07 -41.91 9.74
CA GLY A 312 -14.79 -40.55 10.18
C GLY A 312 -13.30 -40.20 10.11
N LEU A 313 -12.99 -38.91 10.05
CA LEU A 313 -11.62 -38.38 10.08
C LEU A 313 -10.78 -38.93 11.25
N LYS A 314 -11.45 -39.29 12.35
CA LYS A 314 -10.85 -39.91 13.55
C LYS A 314 -10.45 -41.38 13.34
N GLU A 315 -11.19 -42.13 12.54
CA GLU A 315 -10.82 -43.50 12.17
C GLU A 315 -9.69 -43.49 11.16
N TRP A 316 -9.73 -42.56 10.19
CA TRP A 316 -8.65 -42.32 9.24
C TRP A 316 -7.32 -41.97 9.93
N TRP A 317 -7.33 -41.05 10.92
CA TRP A 317 -6.12 -40.73 11.71
C TRP A 317 -5.62 -41.89 12.56
N ARG A 318 -6.53 -42.73 13.08
CA ARG A 318 -6.17 -43.90 13.89
C ARG A 318 -5.50 -44.99 13.06
N ASP A 319 -5.95 -45.21 11.82
CA ASP A 319 -5.32 -46.18 10.91
C ASP A 319 -3.99 -45.69 10.36
N PHE A 320 -3.84 -44.38 10.13
CA PHE A 320 -2.57 -43.82 9.64
C PHE A 320 -1.42 -43.99 10.65
N TRP A 321 -1.70 -43.95 11.96
CA TRP A 321 -0.70 -44.10 13.01
C TRP A 321 -0.54 -45.55 13.53
N ARG A 322 -1.27 -46.51 12.95
CA ARG A 322 -1.20 -47.94 13.31
C ARG A 322 -0.35 -48.77 12.36
N LYS A 323 0.57 -48.14 11.63
CA LYS A 323 1.47 -48.82 10.70
C LYS A 323 2.87 -48.98 11.29
N GLU A 324 2.97 -49.92 12.24
CA GLU A 324 4.10 -50.82 12.55
C GLU A 324 3.64 -51.81 13.63
#